data_AF-A0A9E3DJ86-F1
#
_entry.id   AF-A0A9E3DJ86-F1
#
_cell.length_a   1.000
_cell.length_b   1.000
_cell.length_c   1.000
_cell.angle_alpha   90.00
_cell.angle_beta   90.00
_cell.angle_gamma   90.00
#
_symmetry.space_group_name_H-M   'P 1'
#
loop_
_entity.id
_entity.type
_entity.pdbx_description
1 polymer ?
#
loop_
_entity_poly.entity_id
_entity_poly.type
_entity_poly.pdbx_seq_one_letter_code
_entity_poly.pdbx_strand_id
1 'polypeptide(L)' 'MRTTLDLKDDLLQRAREMTGIQEKTALVHAGLKALIERAAAERLSALGGTMPDLEPARRRTQEI' A
#
# COMPACT_ATOMS: atom_id res chain seq x y z
N MET A 1 -10.39 2.13 -16.43
CA MET A 1 -11.83 1.80 -16.52
C MET A 1 -12.62 2.99 -16.00
N ARG A 2 -13.72 3.38 -16.64
CA ARG A 2 -14.62 4.44 -16.14
C ARG A 2 -15.77 3.79 -15.39
N THR A 3 -15.96 4.18 -14.13
CA THR A 3 -16.98 3.63 -13.25
C THR A 3 -17.65 4.77 -12.49
N THR A 4 -18.95 4.64 -12.22
CA THR A 4 -19.68 5.54 -11.34
C THR A 4 -19.81 4.88 -9.97
N LEU A 5 -19.41 5.59 -8.92
CA LEU A 5 -19.41 5.10 -7.54
C LEU A 5 -20.10 6.14 -6.66
N ASP A 6 -20.95 5.69 -5.75
CA ASP A 6 -21.47 6.52 -4.68
C ASP A 6 -20.48 6.50 -3.50
N LEU A 7 -19.97 7.67 -3.13
CA LEU A 7 -18.95 7.84 -2.10
C LEU A 7 -19.38 8.97 -1.19
N LYS A 8 -19.23 8.77 0.12
CA LYS A 8 -19.56 9.81 1.09
C LYS A 8 -18.60 10.99 0.98
N ASP A 9 -19.13 12.20 0.87
CA ASP A 9 -18.34 13.42 0.66
C ASP A 9 -17.44 13.75 1.86
N ASP A 10 -17.88 13.46 3.09
CA ASP A 10 -17.10 13.66 4.31
C ASP A 10 -15.83 12.79 4.31
N LEU A 11 -15.93 11.55 3.84
CA LEU A 11 -14.80 10.65 3.71
C LEU A 11 -13.79 11.16 2.67
N LEU A 12 -14.28 11.61 1.51
CA LEU A 12 -13.42 12.18 0.46
C LEU A 12 -12.72 13.45 0.94
N GLN A 13 -13.44 14.33 1.63
CA GLN A 13 -12.90 15.58 2.15
C GLN A 13 -11.80 15.31 3.18
N ARG A 14 -12.06 14.42 4.14
CA ARG A 14 -11.07 14.05 5.15
C ARG A 14 -9.83 13.41 4.53
N ALA A 15 -10.02 12.53 3.55
CA ALA A 15 -8.90 11.90 2.86
C ALA A 15 -8.08 12.92 2.05
N ARG A 16 -8.70 13.93 1.43
CA ARG A 16 -8.01 15.05 0.76
C ARG A 16 -7.20 15.88 1.73
N GLU A 17 -7.76 16.22 2.89
CA GLU A 17 -7.08 17.01 3.92
C GLU A 17 -5.86 16.27 4.48
N MET A 18 -5.99 14.96 4.70
CA MET A 18 -4.90 14.15 5.27
C MET A 18 -3.80 13.80 4.26
N THR A 19 -4.16 13.59 2.98
CA THR A 19 -3.20 13.14 1.95
C THR A 19 -2.70 14.25 1.03
N GLY A 20 -3.39 15.39 0.98
CA GLY A 20 -3.16 16.47 0.01
C GLY A 20 -3.62 16.17 -1.42
N ILE A 21 -4.11 14.97 -1.72
CA ILE A 21 -4.48 14.55 -3.08
C ILE A 21 -5.85 15.10 -3.45
N GLN A 22 -5.90 16.08 -4.35
CA GLN A 22 -7.14 16.75 -4.75
C GLN A 22 -7.96 15.99 -5.80
N GLU A 23 -7.29 15.29 -6.71
CA GLU A 23 -7.95 14.58 -7.80
C GLU A 23 -8.60 13.29 -7.28
N LYS A 24 -9.91 13.11 -7.52
CA LYS A 24 -10.72 12.03 -6.93
C LYS A 24 -10.21 10.65 -7.35
N THR A 25 -9.85 10.48 -8.62
CA THR A 25 -9.36 9.21 -9.17
C THR A 25 -8.03 8.83 -8.52
N ALA A 26 -7.08 9.77 -8.46
CA ALA A 26 -5.79 9.60 -7.81
C ALA A 26 -5.95 9.24 -6.33
N LEU A 27 -6.88 9.87 -5.63
CA LEU A 27 -7.17 9.55 -4.23
C LEU A 27 -7.70 8.12 -4.06
N VAL A 28 -8.62 7.69 -4.94
CA VAL A 28 -9.14 6.31 -4.93
C VAL A 28 -8.03 5.31 -5.25
N HIS A 29 -7.19 5.57 -6.26
CA HIS A 29 -6.06 4.71 -6.59
C HIS A 29 -5.04 4.62 -5.45
N ALA A 30 -4.74 5.75 -4.79
CA ALA A 30 -3.85 5.78 -3.63
C ALA A 30 -4.43 4.95 -2.47
N GLY A 31 -5.73 5.06 -2.20
CA GLY A 31 -6.41 4.25 -1.19
C GLY A 31 -6.34 2.76 -1.49
N LEU A 32 -6.59 2.35 -2.73
CA LEU A 32 -6.47 0.94 -3.14
C LEU A 32 -5.04 0.42 -2.99
N LYS A 33 -4.05 1.23 -3.39
CA LYS A 33 -2.63 0.88 -3.24
C LYS A 33 -2.25 0.70 -1.77
N ALA A 34 -2.69 1.61 -0.90
CA ALA A 34 -2.44 1.54 0.54
C ALA A 34 -3.06 0.28 1.16
N LEU A 35 -4.26 -0.13 0.73
CA LEU A 35 -4.89 -1.38 1.19
C LEU A 35 -4.09 -2.63 0.77
N ILE A 36 -3.58 -2.64 -0.46
CA ILE A 36 -2.73 -3.73 -0.96
C ILE A 36 -1.42 -3.80 -0.17
N GLU A 37 -0.76 -2.65 0.02
CA GLU A 37 0.48 -2.55 0.80
C GLU A 37 0.29 -3.04 2.23
N ARG A 38 -0.82 -2.64 2.88
CA ARG A 38 -1.17 -3.10 4.22
C ARG A 38 -1.38 -4.61 4.26
N ALA A 39 -2.16 -5.18 3.35
CA ALA A 39 -2.39 -6.63 3.31
C ALA A 39 -1.11 -7.41 3.01
N ALA A 40 -0.23 -6.87 2.17
CA ALA A 40 1.08 -7.46 1.88
C ALA A 40 1.97 -7.43 3.14
N ALA A 41 1.99 -6.33 3.88
CA ALA A 41 2.73 -6.22 5.15
C ALA A 41 2.23 -7.24 6.19
N GLU A 42 0.92 -7.40 6.33
CA GLU A 42 0.32 -8.41 7.23
C GLU A 42 0.75 -9.84 6.83
N ARG A 43 0.72 -10.16 5.53
CA ARG A 43 1.21 -11.46 5.02
C ARG A 43 2.69 -11.68 5.26
N LEU A 44 3.53 -10.67 5.00
CA LEU A 44 4.97 -10.74 5.24
C LEU A 44 5.28 -10.92 6.73
N SER A 45 4.57 -10.21 7.60
CA SER A 45 4.72 -10.37 9.05
C SER A 45 4.40 -11.81 9.50
N ALA A 46 3.40 -12.44 8.90
CA ALA A 46 3.03 -13.82 9.20
C ALA A 46 4.08 -14.85 8.72
N LEU A 47 4.92 -14.50 7.75
CA LEU A 47 6.04 -15.34 7.30
C LEU A 47 7.29 -15.20 8.20
N GLY A 48 7.29 -14.27 9.17
CA GLY A 48 8.38 -14.13 10.12
C GLY A 48 8.62 -15.43 10.89
N GLY A 49 9.83 -15.97 10.81
CA GLY A 49 10.21 -17.19 11.54
C GLY A 49 9.70 -18.51 10.95
N THR A 50 8.99 -18.49 9.81
CA THR A 50 8.53 -19.74 9.15
C THR A 50 9.67 -20.48 8.42
N MET A 51 10.84 -19.86 8.27
CA MET A 51 12.05 -20.45 7.69
C MET A 51 13.23 -20.26 8.65
N PRO A 52 13.32 -21.05 9.74
CA PRO A 52 14.36 -20.92 10.76
C PRO A 52 15.76 -21.28 10.26
N ASP A 53 15.84 -22.21 9.30
CA ASP A 53 17.09 -22.69 8.70
C ASP A 53 17.46 -21.93 7.41
N LEU A 54 16.85 -20.76 7.19
CA LEU A 54 17.15 -19.94 6.02
C LEU A 54 18.56 -19.34 6.14
N GLU A 55 19.49 -19.88 5.36
CA GLU A 55 20.81 -19.29 5.19
C GLU A 55 20.70 -17.95 4.43
N PRO A 56 21.18 -16.82 5.01
CA PRO A 56 21.08 -15.52 4.37
C PRO A 56 21.88 -15.48 3.06
N ALA A 57 21.22 -15.07 1.97
CA ALA A 57 21.89 -14.88 0.69
C ALA A 57 22.93 -13.74 0.79
N ARG A 58 24.07 -13.90 0.09
CA ARG A 58 25.10 -12.85 0.00
C ARG A 58 24.47 -11.54 -0.48
N ARG A 59 24.63 -10.47 0.31
CA ARG A 59 24.19 -9.12 -0.08
C ARG A 59 24.89 -8.71 -1.39
N ARG A 60 24.12 -8.29 -2.40
CA ARG A 60 24.69 -7.72 -3.64
C ARG A 60 25.19 -6.30 -3.34
N THR A 61 26.51 -6.13 -3.28
CA THR A 61 27.15 -4.81 -3.29
C THR A 61 27.26 -4.36 -4.74
N GLN A 62 26.77 -3.16 -5.06
CA GLN A 62 27.11 -2.53 -6.34
C GLN A 62 28.54 -1.99 -6.23
N GLU A 63 29.41 -2.36 -7.16
CA GLU A 63 30.72 -1.73 -7.29
C GLU A 63 30.50 -0.24 -7.63
N ILE A 64 31.10 0.64 -6.84
CA ILE A 64 31.07 2.10 -7.03
C ILE A 64 32.27 2.49 -7.90
#